data_AF-A0A835FBU4-F1
#
_entry.id   AF-A0A835FBU4-F1
#
_cell.length_a   1.000
_cell.length_b   1.000
_cell.length_c   1.000
_cell.angle_alpha   90.00
_cell.angle_beta   90.00
_cell.angle_gamma   90.00
#
_symmetry.space_group_name_H-M   'P 1'
#
loop_
_entity.id
_entity.type
_entity.pdbx_description
1 polymer ?
#
loop_
_entity_poly.entity_id
_entity_poly.type
_entity_poly.pdbx_seq_one_letter_code
_entity_poly.pdbx_strand_id
1 'polypeptide(L)'
;MQHGRIPIMIVAALGDRELVEILFPRTKPIASLPNWSVDGIIDTMKYLPLKAQAREKYPHDATLFANRSLCWLRLGDADHALFDAQHCKRMRPLWSKAWYREGAAWEATDALRNAKRPEIQNP
;
A
#
# COMPACT_ATOMS: atom_id res chain seq x y z
N MET A 1 -9.99 1.85 27.39
CA MET A 1 -9.38 2.59 26.25
C MET A 1 -8.62 1.59 25.38
N GLN A 2 -9.22 1.06 24.31
CA GLN A 2 -8.65 -0.03 23.47
C GLN A 2 -8.72 0.30 21.96
N HIS A 3 -8.62 1.59 21.59
CA HIS A 3 -9.02 2.08 20.26
C HIS A 3 -7.90 2.63 19.39
N GLY A 4 -6.70 2.08 19.51
CA GLY A 4 -5.63 2.26 18.52
C GLY A 4 -5.22 0.92 17.93
N ARG A 5 -6.08 0.25 17.16
CA ARG A 5 -5.67 -0.97 16.43
C ARG A 5 -4.63 -0.55 15.41
N ILE A 6 -3.40 -1.02 15.59
CA ILE A 6 -2.23 -0.54 14.86
C ILE A 6 -2.30 -1.11 13.42
N PRO A 7 -2.25 -0.27 12.37
CA PRO A 7 -2.43 -0.68 10.97
C PRO A 7 -1.60 -1.91 10.56
N ILE A 8 -0.37 -2.04 11.10
CA ILE A 8 0.52 -3.17 10.80
C ILE A 8 -0.02 -4.53 11.26
N MET A 9 -0.69 -4.60 12.42
CA MET A 9 -1.26 -5.84 12.95
C MET A 9 -2.48 -6.28 12.14
N ILE A 10 -3.24 -5.32 11.61
CA ILE A 10 -4.42 -5.57 10.78
C ILE A 10 -3.99 -6.18 9.46
N VAL A 11 -3.05 -5.55 8.74
CA VAL A 11 -2.58 -6.08 7.45
C VAL A 11 -1.89 -7.43 7.61
N ALA A 12 -1.16 -7.65 8.71
CA ALA A 12 -0.60 -8.95 9.06
C ALA A 12 -1.68 -10.02 9.31
N ALA A 13 -2.74 -9.69 10.06
CA ALA A 13 -3.88 -10.60 10.27
C ALA A 13 -4.66 -10.92 8.99
N LEU A 14 -4.63 -10.02 8.00
CA LEU A 14 -5.20 -10.23 6.68
C LEU A 14 -4.31 -11.08 5.76
N GLY A 15 -3.04 -11.27 6.11
CA GLY A 15 -2.05 -11.99 5.29
C GLY A 15 -1.38 -11.14 4.22
N ASP A 16 -1.48 -9.82 4.31
CA ASP A 16 -0.94 -8.89 3.31
C ASP A 16 0.53 -8.53 3.64
N ARG A 17 1.43 -9.47 3.33
CA ARG A 17 2.86 -9.36 3.64
C ARG A 17 3.49 -8.08 3.08
N GLU A 18 3.18 -7.75 1.83
CA GLU A 18 3.74 -6.59 1.14
C GLU A 18 3.44 -5.30 1.93
N LEU A 19 2.22 -5.16 2.43
CA LEU A 19 1.86 -4.02 3.28
C LEU A 19 2.54 -4.05 4.65
N VAL A 20 2.75 -5.24 5.24
CA VAL A 20 3.52 -5.35 6.48
C VAL A 20 4.93 -4.81 6.24
N GLU A 21 5.58 -5.18 5.13
CA GLU A 21 6.92 -4.71 4.77
C GLU A 21 6.99 -3.19 4.56
N ILE A 22 5.95 -2.59 3.96
CA ILE A 22 5.89 -1.13 3.74
C ILE A 22 5.63 -0.35 5.04
N LEU A 23 4.81 -0.90 5.94
CA LEU A 23 4.47 -0.25 7.22
C LEU A 23 5.52 -0.50 8.31
N PHE A 24 6.24 -1.62 8.26
CA PHE A 24 7.23 -2.02 9.25
C PHE A 24 8.28 -0.93 9.56
N PRO A 25 9.02 -0.37 8.59
CA PRO A 25 10.02 0.67 8.87
C PRO A 25 9.41 1.99 9.37
N ARG A 26 8.09 2.16 9.23
CA ARG A 26 7.35 3.37 9.65
C ARG A 26 6.60 3.19 10.96
N THR A 27 6.65 2.00 11.57
CA THR A 27 5.92 1.67 12.79
C THR A 27 6.90 1.38 13.91
N LYS A 28 6.72 2.05 15.07
CA LYS A 28 7.52 1.76 16.26
C LYS A 28 7.17 0.36 16.80
N PRO A 29 8.15 -0.35 17.40
CA PRO A 29 7.90 -1.64 18.04
C PRO A 29 6.72 -1.60 19.00
N ILE A 30 5.85 -2.60 18.89
CA ILE A 30 4.64 -2.74 19.71
C ILE A 30 4.96 -3.69 20.86
N ALA A 31 4.87 -3.22 22.10
CA ALA A 31 5.25 -3.99 23.29
C ALA A 31 4.50 -5.33 23.44
N SER A 32 3.30 -5.46 22.88
CA SER A 32 2.51 -6.70 22.90
C SER A 32 2.97 -7.75 21.88
N LEU A 33 3.94 -7.45 21.01
CA LEU A 33 4.48 -8.37 20.01
C LEU A 33 5.90 -8.79 20.41
N PRO A 34 6.12 -10.05 20.82
CA PRO A 34 7.41 -10.50 21.36
C PRO A 34 8.50 -10.62 20.30
N ASN A 35 8.13 -10.83 19.03
CA ASN A 35 9.06 -10.89 17.90
C ASN A 35 8.77 -9.74 16.93
N TRP A 36 9.56 -8.67 17.01
CA TRP A 36 9.44 -7.50 16.14
C TRP A 36 10.19 -7.69 14.82
N SER A 37 9.62 -8.55 13.98
CA SER A 37 10.04 -8.78 12.59
C SER A 37 8.79 -8.92 11.72
N VAL A 38 8.91 -8.75 10.40
CA VAL A 38 7.80 -8.98 9.47
C VAL A 38 7.19 -10.36 9.69
N ASP A 39 8.03 -11.40 9.77
CA ASP A 39 7.61 -12.78 10.00
C ASP A 39 7.03 -12.97 11.39
N GLY A 40 7.65 -12.41 12.43
CA GLY A 40 7.15 -12.50 13.80
C GLY A 40 5.78 -11.85 13.99
N ILE A 41 5.54 -10.70 13.34
CA ILE A 41 4.25 -10.03 13.35
C ILE A 41 3.20 -10.89 12.62
N ILE A 42 3.52 -11.39 11.42
CA ILE A 42 2.62 -12.26 10.63
C ILE A 42 2.27 -13.53 11.41
N ASP A 43 3.26 -14.21 11.98
CA ASP A 43 3.05 -15.43 12.74
C ASP A 43 2.23 -15.18 13.99
N THR A 44 2.50 -14.11 14.75
CA THR A 44 1.68 -13.76 15.91
C THR A 44 0.23 -13.52 15.52
N MET A 45 -0.01 -12.86 14.37
CA MET A 45 -1.36 -12.57 13.91
C MET A 45 -2.11 -13.81 13.38
N LYS A 46 -1.42 -14.88 12.94
CA LYS A 46 -2.07 -16.16 12.57
C LYS A 46 -2.84 -16.76 13.75
N TYR A 47 -2.32 -16.62 14.96
CA TYR A 47 -2.91 -17.21 16.18
C TYR A 47 -3.90 -16.27 16.87
N LEU A 48 -3.95 -14.99 16.48
CA LEU A 48 -4.91 -14.03 17.02
C LEU A 48 -6.20 -14.07 16.19
N PRO A 49 -7.41 -14.20 16.79
CA PRO A 49 -8.68 -14.22 16.07
C PRO A 49 -9.11 -12.82 15.59
N LEU A 50 -8.14 -11.97 15.22
CA LEU A 50 -8.39 -10.61 14.79
C LEU A 50 -8.89 -10.53 13.34
N LYS A 51 -8.66 -11.57 12.52
CA LYS A 51 -8.91 -11.54 11.07
C LYS A 51 -10.35 -11.18 10.69
N ALA A 52 -11.36 -11.75 11.36
CA ALA A 52 -12.76 -11.45 11.06
C ALA A 52 -13.11 -10.00 11.40
N GLN A 53 -12.73 -9.55 12.60
CA GLN A 53 -12.93 -8.16 13.04
C GLN A 53 -12.10 -7.17 12.21
N ALA A 54 -10.92 -7.58 11.73
CA ALA A 54 -10.07 -6.82 10.85
C ALA A 54 -10.73 -6.64 9.49
N ARG A 55 -11.28 -7.70 8.89
CA ARG A 55 -12.02 -7.63 7.62
C ARG A 55 -13.28 -6.75 7.70
N GLU A 56 -14.00 -6.83 8.81
CA GLU A 56 -15.19 -6.01 9.05
C GLU A 56 -14.84 -4.53 9.27
N LYS A 57 -13.81 -4.26 10.07
CA LYS A 57 -13.42 -2.88 10.45
C LYS A 57 -12.50 -2.20 9.44
N TYR A 58 -11.73 -2.99 8.71
CA TYR A 58 -10.78 -2.61 7.67
C TYR A 58 -10.98 -3.58 6.52
N PRO A 59 -12.01 -3.37 5.67
CA PRO A 59 -12.08 -4.09 4.41
C PRO A 59 -10.72 -3.98 3.70
N HIS A 60 -10.34 -4.95 2.86
CA HIS A 60 -9.20 -4.78 1.95
C HIS A 60 -9.50 -3.54 1.08
N ASP A 61 -9.13 -2.38 1.60
CA ASP A 61 -9.79 -1.14 1.24
C ASP A 61 -9.02 -0.57 0.07
N ALA A 62 -9.73 -0.29 -1.02
CA ALA A 62 -9.18 0.44 -2.14
C ALA A 62 -8.51 1.74 -1.68
N THR A 63 -8.96 2.31 -0.56
CA THR A 63 -8.32 3.48 0.07
C THR A 63 -6.85 3.26 0.40
N LEU A 64 -6.46 2.06 0.81
CA LEU A 64 -5.07 1.76 1.14
C LEU A 64 -4.20 1.77 -0.11
N PHE A 65 -4.62 1.07 -1.16
CA PHE A 65 -3.93 1.09 -2.46
C PHE A 65 -3.92 2.50 -3.08
N ALA A 66 -5.00 3.28 -2.93
CA ALA A 66 -5.02 4.67 -3.37
C ALA A 66 -4.03 5.57 -2.60
N ASN A 67 -3.80 5.30 -1.31
CA ASN A 67 -2.85 6.05 -0.50
C ASN A 67 -1.41 5.60 -0.78
N ARG A 68 -1.18 4.30 -0.98
CA ARG A 68 0.11 3.72 -1.33
C ARG A 68 0.57 4.17 -2.71
N SER A 69 -0.32 4.15 -3.70
CA SER A 69 -0.12 4.76 -5.03
C SER A 69 0.34 6.22 -4.94
N LEU A 70 -0.31 7.03 -4.10
CA LEU A 70 0.10 8.42 -3.88
C LEU A 70 1.50 8.53 -3.26
N CYS A 71 1.84 7.66 -2.30
CA CYS A 71 3.18 7.64 -1.71
C CYS A 71 4.25 7.31 -2.75
N TRP A 72 4.00 6.34 -3.63
CA TRP A 72 4.92 5.99 -4.71
C TRP A 72 5.11 7.12 -5.72
N LEU A 73 4.03 7.79 -6.11
CA LEU A 73 4.10 9.00 -6.95
C LEU A 73 5.02 10.06 -6.34
N ARG A 74 4.90 10.31 -5.02
CA ARG A 74 5.74 11.29 -4.32
C ARG A 74 7.21 10.86 -4.21
N LEU A 75 7.48 9.56 -4.29
CA LEU A 75 8.83 9.00 -4.31
C LEU A 75 9.41 8.91 -5.74
N GLY A 76 8.64 9.28 -6.77
CA GLY A 76 9.06 9.18 -8.17
C GLY A 76 8.99 7.76 -8.73
N ASP A 77 8.39 6.81 -8.02
CA ASP A 77 8.24 5.43 -8.43
C ASP A 77 6.89 5.24 -9.15
N ALA A 78 6.86 5.55 -10.44
CA ALA A 78 5.63 5.51 -11.23
C ALA A 78 5.09 4.08 -11.43
N ASP A 79 5.96 3.07 -11.47
CA ASP A 79 5.57 1.69 -11.75
C ASP A 79 4.78 1.09 -10.57
N HIS A 80 5.29 1.24 -9.34
CA HIS A 80 4.55 0.84 -8.14
C HIS A 80 3.29 1.68 -7.93
N ALA A 81 3.35 2.98 -8.27
CA ALA A 81 2.18 3.84 -8.22
C ALA A 81 1.04 3.35 -9.13
N LEU A 82 1.38 2.92 -10.34
CA LEU A 82 0.42 2.43 -11.33
C LEU A 82 -0.17 1.09 -10.92
N PHE A 83 0.66 0.15 -10.45
CA PHE A 83 0.20 -1.15 -9.96
C PHE A 83 -0.87 -1.01 -8.87
N ASP A 84 -0.60 -0.15 -7.88
CA ASP A 84 -1.53 0.11 -6.78
C ASP A 84 -2.80 0.83 -7.23
N ALA A 85 -2.69 1.79 -8.13
CA ALA A 85 -3.85 2.49 -8.66
C ALA A 85 -4.79 1.55 -9.43
N GLN A 86 -4.23 0.65 -10.24
CA GLN A 86 -5.00 -0.38 -10.94
C GLN A 86 -5.64 -1.37 -9.97
N HIS A 87 -4.94 -1.77 -8.91
CA HIS A 87 -5.49 -2.65 -7.89
C HIS A 87 -6.66 -2.00 -7.15
N CYS A 88 -6.50 -0.73 -6.74
CA CYS A 88 -7.54 0.10 -6.16
C CYS A 88 -8.79 0.16 -7.07
N LYS A 89 -8.59 0.41 -8.36
CA LYS A 89 -9.67 0.47 -9.36
C LYS A 89 -10.39 -0.86 -9.53
N ARG A 90 -9.66 -1.99 -9.57
CA ARG A 90 -10.26 -3.32 -9.65
C ARG A 90 -11.14 -3.63 -8.43
N MET A 91 -10.74 -3.19 -7.25
CA MET A 91 -11.51 -3.40 -6.02
C MET A 91 -12.73 -2.48 -5.90
N ARG A 92 -12.63 -1.22 -6.34
CA ARG A 92 -13.74 -0.26 -6.33
C ARG A 92 -13.86 0.48 -7.67
N PRO A 93 -14.42 -0.17 -8.70
CA PRO A 93 -14.48 0.41 -10.05
C PRO A 93 -15.36 1.66 -10.15
N LEU A 94 -16.30 1.86 -9.21
CA LEU A 94 -17.14 3.06 -9.15
C LEU A 94 -16.53 4.20 -8.33
N TRP A 95 -15.33 4.00 -7.75
CA TRP A 95 -14.70 5.02 -6.91
C TRP A 95 -13.83 5.95 -7.75
N SER A 96 -14.30 7.19 -7.96
CA SER A 96 -13.62 8.21 -8.77
C SER A 96 -12.16 8.46 -8.37
N LYS A 97 -11.83 8.36 -7.07
CA LYS A 97 -10.45 8.52 -6.59
C LYS A 97 -9.52 7.42 -7.11
N ALA A 98 -10.02 6.21 -7.36
CA ALA A 98 -9.22 5.11 -7.93
C ALA A 98 -8.79 5.43 -9.37
N TRP A 99 -9.73 5.88 -10.20
CA TRP A 99 -9.46 6.33 -11.56
C TRP A 99 -8.51 7.53 -11.61
N TYR A 100 -8.71 8.50 -10.72
CA TYR A 100 -7.80 9.66 -10.62
C TYR A 100 -6.36 9.23 -10.29
N ARG A 101 -6.17 8.28 -9.37
CA ARG A 101 -4.85 7.75 -9.03
C ARG A 101 -4.19 7.04 -10.21
N GLU A 102 -4.96 6.30 -11.00
CA GLU A 102 -4.44 5.62 -12.18
C GLU A 102 -4.01 6.61 -13.26
N GLY A 103 -4.81 7.65 -13.52
CA GLY A 103 -4.44 8.73 -14.44
C GLY A 103 -3.14 9.42 -14.03
N ALA A 104 -3.01 9.78 -12.75
CA ALA A 104 -1.80 10.40 -12.23
C ALA A 104 -0.56 9.48 -12.34
N ALA A 105 -0.75 8.17 -12.15
CA ALA A 105 0.31 7.19 -12.34
C ALA A 105 0.75 7.08 -13.80
N TRP A 106 -0.20 7.04 -14.74
CA TRP A 106 0.12 7.03 -16.17
C TRP A 106 0.88 8.28 -16.63
N GLU A 107 0.47 9.45 -16.15
CA GLU A 107 1.17 10.72 -16.43
C GLU A 107 2.62 10.67 -15.93
N ALA A 108 2.84 10.17 -14.71
CA ALA A 108 4.19 10.00 -14.16
C ALA A 108 5.03 9.01 -14.97
N THR A 109 4.44 7.89 -15.42
CA THR A 109 5.12 6.92 -16.28
C THR A 109 5.52 7.55 -17.61
N ASP A 110 4.65 8.34 -18.23
CA ASP A 110 4.93 9.02 -19.50
C ASP A 110 6.04 10.08 -19.34
N ALA A 111 5.97 10.89 -18.27
CA ALA A 111 7.00 11.87 -17.95
C ALA A 111 8.39 11.21 -17.79
N LEU A 112 8.48 10.08 -17.08
CA LEU A 112 9.73 9.33 -16.92
C LEU A 112 10.23 8.73 -18.24
N ARG A 113 9.34 8.28 -19.12
CA ARG A 113 9.71 7.79 -20.46
C ARG A 113 10.26 8.90 -21.33
N ASN A 114 9.63 10.06 -21.31
CA ASN A 114 10.07 11.23 -22.06
C ASN A 114 11.42 11.75 -21.55
N ALA A 115 11.61 11.81 -20.23
CA ALA A 115 12.89 12.21 -19.63
C ALA A 115 14.06 11.27 -19.95
N LYS A 116 13.78 9.98 -20.20
CA LYS A 116 14.79 8.98 -20.59
C LYS A 116 15.03 8.93 -22.10
N ARG A 117 14.24 9.62 -22.91
CA ARG A 117 14.46 9.68 -24.35
C ARG A 117 15.65 10.64 -24.57
N PRO A 118 16.80 10.17 -25.12
CA PRO A 118 17.87 11.09 -25.46
C PRO A 118 17.31 12.09 -26.48
N GLU A 119 17.45 13.38 -26.19
CA GLU A 119 17.22 14.43 -27.18
C GLU A 119 18.19 14.16 -28.32
N ILE A 120 17.67 13.60 -29.42
CA ILE A 120 18.39 13.58 -30.68
C ILE A 120 18.44 15.04 -31.12
N GLN A 121 19.51 15.74 -30.74
CA GLN A 121 19.87 17.02 -31.32
C GLN A 121 20.11 16.75 -32.81
N ASN A 122 19.15 17.16 -33.63
CA ASN A 122 19.31 17.17 -35.07
C ASN A 122 20.22 18.36 -35.44
N PRO A 123 21.13 18.18 -36.43
CA PRO A 123 22.23 19.11 -36.72
C PRO A 123 21.79 20.47 -37.24
#